data_AF-A0AAJ1S8U0-F1
#
_entry.id   AF-A0AAJ1S8U0-F1
#
_cell.length_a   1.000
_cell.length_b   1.000
_cell.length_c   1.000
_cell.angle_alpha   90.00
_cell.angle_beta   90.00
_cell.angle_gamma   90.00
#
_symmetry.space_group_name_H-M   'P 1'
#
loop_
_entity.id
_entity.type
_entity.pdbx_description
1 polymer ?
#
loop_
_entity_poly.entity_id
_entity_poly.type
_entity_poly.pdbx_seq_one_letter_code
_entity_poly.pdbx_strand_id
1 'polypeptide(L)' 'MHASRRLRGAGRRSGTAPASDDDVAAVRDYARAITQACIDLIDVPLDHNAQQTVIELLLHQAPAAEEAMARLTHTGSPL' A
#
# COMPACT_ATOMS: atom_id res chain seq x y z
N MET A 1 12.40 -46.35 24.77
CA MET A 1 11.57 -45.52 25.67
C MET A 1 11.72 -44.06 25.25
N HIS A 2 10.67 -43.49 24.67
CA HIS A 2 10.64 -42.13 24.14
C HIS A 2 10.47 -41.11 25.26
N ALA A 3 11.33 -40.08 25.33
CA ALA A 3 11.18 -38.97 26.26
C ALA A 3 11.12 -37.64 25.49
N SER A 4 9.87 -37.23 25.26
CA SER A 4 9.28 -35.90 25.05
C SER A 4 10.23 -34.71 24.86
N ARG A 5 10.41 -34.31 23.60
CA ARG A 5 10.92 -32.99 23.20
C ARG A 5 9.84 -31.95 23.47
N ARG A 6 10.03 -31.11 24.49
CA ARG A 6 9.14 -29.98 24.79
C ARG A 6 9.18 -29.00 23.61
N LEU A 7 8.11 -28.98 22.81
CA LEU A 7 7.83 -27.93 21.84
C LEU A 7 7.59 -26.65 22.63
N ARG A 8 8.66 -25.88 22.81
CA ARG A 8 8.60 -24.48 23.20
C ARG A 8 7.92 -23.77 22.03
N GLY A 9 6.59 -23.69 22.09
CA GLY A 9 5.79 -22.87 21.20
C GLY A 9 6.32 -21.45 21.32
N ALA A 10 7.20 -21.08 20.39
CA ALA A 10 7.46 -19.70 20.07
C ALA A 10 6.14 -19.17 19.51
N GLY A 11 5.27 -18.73 20.40
CA GLY A 11 4.20 -17.81 20.06
C GLY A 11 4.88 -16.59 19.48
N ARG A 12 5.09 -16.61 18.17
CA ARG A 12 5.21 -15.42 17.34
C ARG A 12 3.93 -14.66 17.64
N ARG A 13 4.00 -13.79 18.64
CA ARG A 13 3.16 -12.61 18.69
C ARG A 13 3.52 -11.90 17.40
N SER A 14 2.67 -12.08 16.38
CA SER A 14 2.61 -11.17 15.24
C SER A 14 2.33 -9.81 15.85
N GLY A 15 3.39 -9.13 16.28
CA GLY A 15 3.34 -7.71 16.53
C GLY A 15 3.05 -7.11 15.17
N THR A 16 1.82 -6.67 15.00
CA THR A 16 1.49 -5.69 13.98
C THR A 16 2.44 -4.52 14.25
N ALA A 17 3.47 -4.41 13.42
CA ALA A 17 4.33 -3.24 13.46
C ALA A 17 3.39 -2.03 13.32
N PRO A 18 3.59 -0.96 14.11
CA PRO A 18 2.81 0.25 13.92
C PRO A 18 2.92 0.68 12.45
N ALA A 19 1.80 1.13 11.87
CA ALA A 19 1.79 1.79 10.58
C ALA A 19 2.99 2.74 10.49
N SER A 20 3.88 2.47 9.54
CA SER A 20 5.10 3.24 9.42
C SER A 20 4.79 4.59 8.78
N ASP A 21 5.55 5.64 9.12
CA ASP A 21 5.49 6.92 8.41
C ASP A 21 5.67 6.73 6.89
N ASP A 22 6.39 5.66 6.49
CA ASP A 22 6.59 5.24 5.11
C ASP A 22 5.30 4.78 4.43
N ASP A 23 4.40 4.07 5.14
CA ASP A 23 3.10 3.65 4.61
C ASP A 23 2.20 4.85 4.32
N VAL A 24 2.19 5.83 5.23
CA VAL A 24 1.45 7.10 5.06
C VAL A 24 2.01 7.88 3.88
N ALA A 25 3.35 7.96 3.76
CA ALA A 25 4.00 8.62 2.64
C ALA A 25 3.64 7.95 1.31
N ALA A 26 3.73 6.62 1.21
CA ALA A 26 3.41 5.87 0.01
C ALA A 26 1.97 6.13 -0.49
N VAL A 27 0.99 6.08 0.42
CA VAL A 27 -0.42 6.36 0.08
C VAL A 27 -0.60 7.81 -0.37
N ARG A 28 -0.02 8.77 0.37
CA ARG A 28 -0.16 10.20 0.06
C ARG A 28 0.49 10.55 -1.29
N ASP A 29 1.66 10.01 -1.56
CA ASP A 29 2.41 10.30 -2.76
C ASP A 29 1.71 9.71 -3.99
N TYR A 30 1.19 8.48 -3.89
CA TYR A 30 0.34 7.90 -4.93
C TYR A 30 -0.92 8.75 -5.16
N ALA A 31 -1.64 9.12 -4.10
CA ALA A 31 -2.86 9.92 -4.20
C ALA A 31 -2.62 11.27 -4.89
N ARG A 32 -1.49 11.93 -4.56
CA ARG A 32 -1.09 13.17 -5.22
C ARG A 32 -0.77 12.95 -6.70
N ALA A 33 0.00 11.91 -7.02
CA ALA A 33 0.39 11.61 -8.39
C ALA A 33 -0.83 11.29 -9.28
N ILE A 34 -1.73 10.42 -8.83
CA ILE A 34 -2.91 10.03 -9.61
C ILE A 34 -3.89 11.20 -9.76
N THR A 35 -4.03 12.04 -8.74
CA THR A 35 -4.87 13.24 -8.83
C THR A 35 -4.35 14.19 -9.90
N GLN A 36 -3.05 14.46 -9.91
CA GLN A 36 -2.46 15.34 -10.92
C GLN A 36 -2.60 14.76 -12.33
N ALA A 37 -2.26 13.47 -12.51
CA ALA A 37 -2.37 12.82 -13.82
C ALA A 37 -3.81 12.83 -14.36
N CYS A 38 -4.81 12.66 -13.49
CA CYS A 38 -6.21 12.76 -13.87
C CYS A 38 -6.62 14.19 -14.23
N ILE A 39 -6.11 15.22 -13.54
CA ILE A 39 -6.35 16.62 -13.91
C ILE A 39 -5.81 16.90 -15.31
N ASP A 40 -4.57 16.51 -15.57
CA ASP A 40 -3.94 16.71 -16.88
C ASP A 40 -4.70 15.98 -18.00
N LEU A 41 -5.21 14.77 -17.72
CA LEU A 41 -6.02 14.01 -18.66
C LEU A 41 -7.42 14.60 -18.87
N ILE A 42 -8.03 15.22 -17.86
CA ILE A 42 -9.33 15.90 -18.01
C ILE A 42 -9.20 17.10 -18.96
N ASP A 43 -8.10 17.84 -18.86
CA ASP A 43 -7.84 19.02 -19.71
C ASP A 43 -7.65 18.61 -21.18
N VAL A 44 -6.97 17.49 -21.45
CA VAL A 44 -6.77 16.96 -22.81
C VAL A 44 -6.94 15.42 -22.85
N PRO A 45 -8.18 14.91 -23.00
CA PRO A 45 -8.48 13.47 -22.85
C PRO A 45 -7.82 12.54 -23.86
N LEU A 46 -7.37 13.08 -25.00
CA LEU A 46 -6.71 12.34 -26.08
C LEU A 46 -5.20 12.57 -26.13
N ASP A 47 -4.64 13.29 -25.15
CA ASP A 47 -3.20 13.38 -25.03
C ASP A 47 -2.63 12.01 -24.61
N HIS A 48 -1.82 11.44 -25.50
CA HIS A 48 -1.29 10.10 -25.30
C HIS A 48 -0.36 10.02 -24.08
N ASN A 49 0.34 11.11 -23.74
CA ASN A 49 1.26 11.13 -22.60
C ASN A 49 0.48 11.15 -21.28
N ALA A 50 -0.59 11.94 -21.18
CA ALA A 50 -1.48 11.96 -20.02
C ALA A 50 -2.16 10.60 -19.82
N GLN A 51 -2.67 9.99 -20.89
CA GLN A 51 -3.23 8.63 -20.84
C GLN A 51 -2.21 7.61 -20.35
N GLN A 52 -1.00 7.63 -20.93
CA GLN A 52 0.07 6.72 -20.54
C GLN A 52 0.48 6.94 -19.07
N THR A 53 0.57 8.18 -18.61
CA THR A 53 0.92 8.49 -17.22
C THR A 53 -0.09 7.90 -16.24
N VAL A 54 -1.39 8.04 -16.50
CA VAL A 54 -2.44 7.43 -15.66
C VAL A 54 -2.32 5.91 -15.66
N ILE A 55 -2.11 5.29 -16.84
CA ILE A 55 -1.94 3.83 -16.96
C ILE A 55 -0.73 3.34 -16.15
N GLU A 56 0.42 4.00 -16.27
CA GLU A 56 1.64 3.65 -15.54
C GLU A 56 1.45 3.74 -14.02
N LEU A 57 0.79 4.79 -13.54
CA LEU A 57 0.46 4.94 -12.11
C LEU A 57 -0.42 3.80 -11.61
N LEU A 58 -1.46 3.43 -12.37
CA LEU A 58 -2.38 2.35 -12.02
C LEU A 58 -1.70 0.98 -12.03
N LEU A 59 -0.83 0.71 -13.02
CA LEU A 59 -0.17 -0.59 -13.15
C LEU A 59 0.99 -0.77 -12.17
N HIS A 60 1.72 0.29 -11.84
CA HIS A 60 3.01 0.16 -11.14
C HIS A 60 3.06 0.80 -9.76
N GLN A 61 2.22 1.80 -9.47
CA GLN A 61 2.24 2.48 -8.17
C GLN A 61 1.03 2.15 -7.29
N ALA A 62 -0.15 1.92 -7.90
CA ALA A 62 -1.36 1.58 -7.16
C ALA A 62 -1.19 0.34 -6.25
N PRO A 63 -0.58 -0.78 -6.68
CA PRO A 63 -0.46 -1.96 -5.82
C PRO A 63 0.31 -1.69 -4.52
N ALA A 64 1.39 -0.92 -4.59
CA ALA A 64 2.20 -0.57 -3.42
C ALA A 64 1.42 0.34 -2.44
N ALA A 65 0.65 1.29 -2.97
CA ALA A 65 -0.21 2.15 -2.17
C ALA A 65 -1.38 1.39 -1.54
N GLU A 66 -1.97 0.42 -2.24
CA GLU A 66 -3.01 -0.47 -1.72
C GLU A 66 -2.50 -1.33 -0.56
N GLU A 67 -1.31 -1.91 -0.70
CA GLU A 67 -0.68 -2.68 0.38
C GLU A 67 -0.35 -1.81 1.60
N ALA A 68 0.15 -0.59 1.39
CA ALA A 68 0.39 0.37 2.45
C ALA A 68 -0.92 0.77 3.16
N MET A 69 -1.98 1.03 2.40
CA MET A 69 -3.32 1.30 2.94
C MET A 69 -3.86 0.10 3.73
N ALA A 70 -3.67 -1.12 3.25
CA ALA A 70 -4.05 -2.33 3.97
C ALA A 70 -3.32 -2.42 5.31
N ARG A 71 -2.01 -2.13 5.38
CA ARG A 71 -1.26 -2.10 6.64
C ARG A 71 -1.76 -1.00 7.59
N LEU A 72 -2.05 0.20 7.08
CA LEU A 72 -2.61 1.32 7.85
C LEU A 72 -3.97 0.97 8.47
N THR A 73 -4.85 0.37 7.67
CA THR A 73 -6.20 -0.02 8.12
C THR A 73 -6.22 -1.25 9.01
N HIS A 74 -5.22 -2.15 8.93
CA HIS A 74 -5.10 -3.29 9.85
C HIS A 74 -4.49 -2.91 11.20
N THR A 75 -3.71 -1.82 11.24
CA THR A 75 -3.05 -1.33 12.47
C THR A 75 -3.92 -0.32 13.22
N GLY A 76 -4.85 0.37 12.52
CA GLY A 76 -5.95 1.10 13.13
C GLY A 76 -7.16 0.20 13.33
N SER A 77 -7.55 -0.06 14.59
CA SER A 77 -8.95 -0.38 14.91
C SER A 77 -9.89 0.63 14.22
N PRO A 78 -11.08 0.21 13.79
CA PRO A 78 -11.86 0.87 12.75
C PRO A 78 -12.19 2.34 13.08
N LEU A 79 -12.21 3.16 12.02
CA LEU A 79 -12.85 4.47 12.00
C LEU A 79 -14.33 4.39 12.40
#